data_AF-A0A101R451-F1
#
_entry.id   AF-A0A101R451-F1
#
_cell.length_a   1.000
_cell.length_b   1.000
_cell.length_c   1.000
_cell.angle_alpha   90.00
_cell.angle_beta   90.00
_cell.angle_gamma   90.00
#
_symmetry.space_group_name_H-M   'P 1'
#
loop_
_entity.id
_entity.type
_entity.pdbx_description
1 polymer ?
#
loop_
_entity_poly.entity_id
_entity_poly.type
_entity_poly.pdbx_seq_one_letter_code
_entity_poly.pdbx_strand_id
1 'polypeptide(L)'
;MLFHHSRRVFLFGSLHARALGLTPDPELLYLAAMFHDVGLLTPFSATEQRFELDGADHARAFLLERGFPAAAADVVWTAIAVHTTPGLPGRMGPEIAATTYGVLTDAIGWSLDRLDGGQVEEIVAAHPRGEFKKDFLQVFVEGLKDRPDTTYGTVNADVLEHFVPGFRRTSMVERVTGAPWPS
;
A
#
# COMPACT_ATOMS: atom_id res chain seq x y z
N MET A 1 9.51 -12.44 0.03
CA MET A 1 8.38 -12.11 0.92
C MET A 1 7.37 -11.20 0.22
N LEU A 2 7.72 -9.97 -0.21
CA LEU A 2 6.78 -9.01 -0.83
C LEU A 2 5.99 -9.58 -2.02
N PHE A 3 6.63 -10.36 -2.90
CA PHE A 3 5.91 -11.02 -4.00
C PHE A 3 4.73 -11.88 -3.49
N HIS A 4 4.92 -12.66 -2.42
CA HIS A 4 3.85 -13.45 -1.83
C HIS A 4 2.81 -12.56 -1.12
N HIS A 5 3.24 -11.46 -0.49
CA HIS A 5 2.34 -10.45 0.06
C HIS A 5 1.40 -9.90 -1.02
N SER A 6 1.94 -9.36 -2.11
CA SER A 6 1.19 -8.84 -3.24
C SER A 6 0.20 -9.85 -3.84
N ARG A 7 0.58 -11.12 -3.94
CA ARG A 7 -0.33 -12.18 -4.40
C ARG A 7 -1.49 -12.41 -3.44
N ARG A 8 -1.22 -12.46 -2.13
CA ARG A 8 -2.27 -12.55 -1.10
C ARG A 8 -3.17 -11.32 -1.08
N VAL A 9 -2.61 -10.11 -1.24
CA VAL A 9 -3.36 -8.86 -1.37
C VAL A 9 -4.36 -8.94 -2.52
N PHE A 10 -3.94 -9.38 -3.71
CA PHE A 10 -4.85 -9.59 -4.84
C PHE A 10 -5.98 -10.57 -4.50
N LEU A 11 -5.65 -11.73 -3.90
CA LEU A 11 -6.62 -12.79 -3.63
C LEU A 11 -7.62 -12.39 -2.53
N PHE A 12 -7.14 -11.82 -1.43
CA PHE A 12 -8.01 -11.29 -0.37
C PHE A 12 -8.84 -10.10 -0.85
N GLY A 13 -8.25 -9.19 -1.62
CA GLY A 13 -8.99 -8.09 -2.25
C GLY A 13 -10.11 -8.60 -3.17
N SER A 14 -9.85 -9.65 -3.94
CA SER A 14 -10.85 -10.30 -4.78
C SER A 14 -11.97 -10.96 -3.98
N LEU A 15 -11.66 -11.55 -2.82
CA LEU A 15 -12.66 -12.11 -1.91
C LEU A 15 -13.56 -11.03 -1.32
N HIS A 16 -12.97 -9.94 -0.83
CA HIS A 16 -13.73 -8.79 -0.31
C HIS A 16 -14.56 -8.12 -1.40
N ALA A 17 -14.04 -8.00 -2.62
CA ALA A 17 -14.79 -7.45 -3.73
C ALA A 17 -16.08 -8.25 -3.98
N ARG A 18 -15.99 -9.59 -4.02
CA ARG A 18 -17.18 -10.45 -4.14
C ARG A 18 -18.14 -10.30 -2.97
N ALA A 19 -17.63 -10.31 -1.74
CA ALA A 19 -18.46 -10.22 -0.53
C ALA A 19 -19.20 -8.88 -0.42
N LEU A 20 -18.61 -7.79 -0.94
CA LEU A 20 -19.13 -6.43 -0.86
C LEU A 20 -19.85 -5.97 -2.15
N GLY A 21 -19.95 -6.83 -3.16
CA GLY A 21 -20.57 -6.49 -4.45
C GLY A 21 -19.77 -5.47 -5.27
N LEU A 22 -18.45 -5.36 -5.04
CA LEU A 22 -17.56 -4.54 -5.85
C LEU A 22 -17.16 -5.30 -7.11
N THR A 23 -17.07 -4.59 -8.24
CA THR A 23 -16.74 -5.16 -9.54
C THR A 23 -15.47 -4.52 -10.12
N PRO A 24 -14.29 -4.74 -9.49
CA PRO A 24 -13.04 -4.22 -10.05
C PRO A 24 -12.70 -4.95 -11.35
N ASP A 25 -12.03 -4.26 -12.27
CA ASP A 25 -11.31 -4.94 -13.33
C ASP A 25 -10.23 -5.85 -12.70
N PRO A 26 -10.25 -7.17 -12.97
CA PRO A 26 -9.35 -8.11 -12.31
C PRO A 26 -7.88 -7.91 -12.70
N GLU A 27 -7.60 -7.43 -13.92
CA GLU A 27 -6.25 -7.13 -14.37
C GLU A 27 -5.71 -5.88 -13.67
N LEU A 28 -6.52 -4.82 -13.56
CA LEU A 28 -6.12 -3.60 -12.84
C LEU A 28 -5.93 -3.84 -11.34
N LEU A 29 -6.82 -4.62 -10.70
CA LEU A 29 -6.64 -5.03 -9.31
C LEU A 29 -5.35 -5.84 -9.11
N TYR A 30 -5.07 -6.76 -10.03
CA TYR A 30 -3.85 -7.55 -9.99
C TYR A 30 -2.60 -6.67 -10.14
N LEU A 31 -2.59 -5.76 -11.12
CA LEU A 31 -1.47 -4.83 -11.33
C LEU A 31 -1.27 -3.91 -10.12
N ALA A 32 -2.33 -3.33 -9.55
CA ALA A 32 -2.24 -2.52 -8.34
C ALA A 32 -1.63 -3.32 -7.16
N ALA A 33 -2.12 -4.54 -6.91
CA ALA A 33 -1.59 -5.40 -5.86
C ALA A 33 -0.12 -5.78 -6.08
N MET A 34 0.30 -6.01 -7.32
CA MET A 34 1.69 -6.38 -7.63
C MET A 34 2.68 -5.22 -7.50
N PHE A 35 2.23 -3.97 -7.70
CA PHE A 35 3.11 -2.80 -7.68
C PHE A 35 3.08 -2.00 -6.37
N HIS A 36 2.09 -2.19 -5.49
CA HIS A 36 1.85 -1.27 -4.38
C HIS A 36 3.05 -1.01 -3.45
N ASP A 37 3.88 -2.04 -3.20
CA ASP A 37 5.06 -1.97 -2.34
C ASP A 37 6.39 -1.83 -3.09
N VAL A 38 6.38 -1.75 -4.44
CA VAL A 38 7.63 -1.72 -5.24
C VAL A 38 8.48 -0.50 -4.89
N GLY A 39 7.85 0.62 -4.54
CA GLY A 39 8.55 1.84 -4.14
C GLY A 39 9.38 1.71 -2.87
N LEU A 40 9.19 0.66 -2.06
CA LEU A 40 10.05 0.38 -0.88
C LEU A 40 11.43 -0.17 -1.26
N LEU A 41 11.57 -0.76 -2.45
CA LEU A 41 12.81 -1.42 -2.87
C LEU A 41 13.77 -0.49 -3.59
N THR A 42 13.24 0.36 -4.48
CA THR A 42 14.04 1.29 -5.28
C THR A 42 13.23 2.57 -5.51
N PRO A 43 13.79 3.75 -5.21
CA PRO A 43 13.18 5.01 -5.65
C PRO A 43 13.02 5.03 -7.17
N PHE A 44 11.85 5.47 -7.66
CA PHE A 44 11.57 5.55 -9.09
C PHE A 44 11.77 6.96 -9.64
N SER A 45 11.61 7.97 -8.78
CA SER A 45 11.85 9.37 -9.12
C SER A 45 13.26 9.83 -8.75
N ALA A 46 13.79 10.80 -9.51
CA ALA A 46 14.99 11.53 -9.15
C ALA A 46 14.75 12.51 -7.98
N THR A 47 13.49 12.90 -7.77
CA THR A 47 13.07 13.73 -6.64
C THR A 47 12.64 12.82 -5.50
N GLU A 48 13.16 13.07 -4.29
CA GLU A 48 12.73 12.35 -3.10
C GLU A 48 11.22 12.49 -2.88
N GLN A 49 10.54 11.35 -2.72
CA GLN A 49 9.10 11.28 -2.50
C GLN A 49 8.71 10.04 -1.69
N ARG A 50 7.44 9.99 -1.33
CA ARG A 50 6.79 8.84 -0.70
C ARG A 50 6.94 7.58 -1.53
N PHE A 51 7.17 6.43 -0.87
CA PHE A 51 7.29 5.15 -1.56
C PHE A 51 6.01 4.79 -2.34
N GLU A 52 4.85 5.20 -1.84
CA GLU A 52 3.57 4.97 -2.51
C GLU A 52 3.52 5.69 -3.86
N LEU A 53 4.13 6.89 -3.96
CA LEU A 53 4.23 7.61 -5.21
C LEU A 53 5.25 6.97 -6.15
N ASP A 54 6.40 6.52 -5.65
CA ASP A 54 7.37 5.78 -6.48
C ASP A 54 6.76 4.51 -7.08
N GLY A 55 6.03 3.74 -6.28
CA GLY A 55 5.32 2.55 -6.76
C GLY A 55 4.23 2.88 -7.78
N ALA A 56 3.44 3.94 -7.52
CA ALA A 56 2.38 4.39 -8.41
C ALA A 56 2.93 4.88 -9.76
N ASP A 57 3.97 5.72 -9.73
CA ASP A 57 4.61 6.28 -10.92
C ASP A 57 5.23 5.18 -11.78
N HIS A 58 5.90 4.20 -11.16
CA HIS A 58 6.44 3.04 -11.85
C HIS A 58 5.33 2.22 -12.51
N ALA A 59 4.26 1.89 -11.78
CA ALA A 59 3.14 1.14 -12.33
C ALA A 59 2.51 1.88 -13.52
N ARG A 60 2.30 3.19 -13.40
CA ARG A 60 1.72 4.02 -14.46
C ARG A 60 2.59 4.01 -15.72
N ALA A 61 3.90 4.21 -15.58
CA ALA A 61 4.83 4.13 -16.71
C ALA A 61 4.77 2.74 -17.38
N PHE A 62 4.83 1.67 -16.59
CA PHE A 62 4.77 0.29 -17.06
C PHE A 62 3.49 -0.03 -17.84
N LEU A 63 2.33 0.45 -17.38
CA LEU A 63 1.03 0.25 -18.03
C LEU A 63 0.96 1.01 -19.36
N LEU A 64 1.37 2.28 -19.37
CA LEU A 64 1.36 3.10 -20.59
C LEU A 64 2.28 2.52 -21.67
N GLU A 65 3.47 2.05 -21.30
CA GLU A 65 4.40 1.37 -22.21
C GLU A 65 3.80 0.09 -22.82
N ARG A 66 2.86 -0.55 -22.12
CA ARG A 66 2.15 -1.76 -22.58
C ARG A 66 0.87 -1.46 -23.35
N GLY A 67 0.59 -0.19 -23.63
CA GLY A 67 -0.56 0.23 -24.43
C GLY A 67 -1.88 0.25 -23.66
N PHE A 68 -1.85 0.22 -22.33
CA PHE A 68 -3.07 0.45 -21.54
C PHE A 68 -3.58 1.89 -21.74
N PRO A 69 -4.90 2.10 -21.75
CA PRO A 69 -5.46 3.44 -21.74
C PRO A 69 -5.01 4.24 -20.51
N ALA A 70 -4.78 5.54 -20.67
CA ALA A 70 -4.36 6.41 -19.57
C ALA A 70 -5.30 6.34 -18.36
N ALA A 71 -6.62 6.25 -18.60
CA ALA A 71 -7.60 6.11 -17.52
C ALA A 71 -7.40 4.83 -16.68
N ALA A 72 -7.02 3.71 -17.31
CA ALA A 72 -6.72 2.47 -16.59
C ALA A 72 -5.42 2.59 -15.78
N ALA A 73 -4.40 3.24 -16.37
CA ALA A 73 -3.15 3.53 -15.69
C ALA A 73 -3.35 4.46 -14.48
N ASP A 74 -4.23 5.46 -14.60
CA ASP A 74 -4.57 6.39 -13.51
C ASP A 74 -5.35 5.69 -12.38
N VAL A 75 -6.18 4.69 -12.68
CA VAL A 75 -6.84 3.85 -11.65
C VAL A 75 -5.81 3.06 -10.84
N VAL A 76 -4.87 2.39 -11.51
CA VAL A 76 -3.79 1.63 -10.85
C VAL A 76 -2.88 2.57 -10.05
N TRP A 77 -2.48 3.70 -10.63
CA TRP A 77 -1.71 4.74 -9.95
C TRP A 77 -2.42 5.18 -8.67
N THR A 78 -3.73 5.47 -8.76
CA THR A 78 -4.52 5.94 -7.61
C THR A 78 -4.61 4.86 -6.53
N ALA A 79 -4.88 3.61 -6.90
CA ALA A 79 -4.97 2.50 -5.96
C ALA A 79 -3.67 2.35 -5.15
N ILE A 80 -2.52 2.47 -5.82
CA ILE A 80 -1.20 2.40 -5.18
C ILE A 80 -0.92 3.67 -4.35
N ALA A 81 -1.14 4.87 -4.88
CA ALA A 81 -0.78 6.11 -4.18
C ALA A 81 -1.51 6.26 -2.83
N VAL A 82 -2.72 5.70 -2.70
CA VAL A 82 -3.57 5.86 -1.52
C VAL A 82 -3.64 4.62 -0.62
N HIS A 83 -3.01 3.50 -0.95
CA HIS A 83 -3.23 2.21 -0.26
C HIS A 83 -2.88 2.21 1.24
N THR A 84 -1.95 3.07 1.67
CA THR A 84 -1.57 3.25 3.09
C THR A 84 -2.40 4.33 3.81
N THR A 85 -3.31 5.01 3.13
CA THR A 85 -4.09 6.12 3.69
C THR A 85 -5.33 5.60 4.40
N PRO A 86 -5.41 5.67 5.74
CA PRO A 86 -6.54 5.08 6.46
C PRO A 86 -7.86 5.79 6.15
N GLY A 87 -8.93 5.01 5.94
CA GLY A 87 -10.31 5.51 5.87
C GLY A 87 -10.76 6.13 4.54
N LEU A 88 -9.85 6.43 3.60
CA LEU A 88 -10.23 6.99 2.29
C LEU A 88 -10.49 5.92 1.21
N PRO A 89 -9.58 4.97 0.94
CA PRO A 89 -9.63 4.15 -0.27
C PRO A 89 -10.89 3.28 -0.38
N GLY A 90 -11.42 2.82 0.75
CA GLY A 90 -12.65 2.01 0.80
C GLY A 90 -13.91 2.72 0.31
N ARG A 91 -13.88 4.05 0.13
CA ARG A 91 -15.00 4.85 -0.43
C ARG A 91 -14.75 5.28 -1.89
N MET A 92 -13.66 4.82 -2.51
CA MET A 92 -13.29 5.15 -3.88
C MET A 92 -13.76 4.06 -4.86
N GLY A 93 -13.22 4.05 -6.08
CA GLY A 93 -13.53 3.03 -7.10
C GLY A 93 -13.20 1.60 -6.65
N PRO A 94 -13.80 0.58 -7.30
CA PRO A 94 -13.74 -0.80 -6.84
C PRO A 94 -12.31 -1.36 -6.80
N GLU A 95 -11.43 -1.00 -7.73
CA GLU A 95 -10.02 -1.42 -7.74
C GLU A 95 -9.26 -0.88 -6.52
N ILE A 96 -9.48 0.39 -6.19
CA ILE A 96 -8.84 1.10 -5.09
C ILE A 96 -9.30 0.52 -3.74
N ALA A 97 -10.61 0.31 -3.59
CA ALA A 97 -11.18 -0.29 -2.40
C ALA A 97 -10.71 -1.74 -2.21
N ALA A 98 -10.79 -2.58 -3.25
CA ALA A 98 -10.39 -3.98 -3.19
C ALA A 98 -8.89 -4.15 -2.91
N THR A 99 -8.02 -3.35 -3.54
CA THR A 99 -6.57 -3.34 -3.26
C THR A 99 -6.32 -3.06 -1.78
N THR A 100 -6.97 -2.02 -1.24
CA THR A 100 -6.80 -1.62 0.15
C THR A 100 -7.31 -2.68 1.12
N TYR A 101 -8.45 -3.31 0.85
CA TYR A 101 -8.94 -4.41 1.68
C TYR A 101 -8.01 -5.61 1.66
N GLY A 102 -7.42 -5.93 0.51
CA GLY A 102 -6.38 -6.94 0.40
C GLY A 102 -5.16 -6.64 1.28
N VAL A 103 -4.64 -5.40 1.21
CA VAL A 103 -3.52 -4.92 2.03
C VAL A 103 -3.85 -5.03 3.52
N LEU A 104 -4.99 -4.49 3.95
CA LEU A 104 -5.40 -4.52 5.35
C LEU A 104 -5.61 -5.95 5.87
N THR A 105 -6.18 -6.83 5.04
CA THR A 105 -6.37 -8.25 5.42
C THR A 105 -5.03 -8.94 5.62
N ASP A 106 -4.10 -8.80 4.66
CA ASP A 106 -2.83 -9.51 4.76
C ASP A 106 -1.90 -8.92 5.83
N ALA A 107 -1.86 -7.60 5.98
CA ALA A 107 -0.96 -6.93 6.91
C ALA A 107 -1.44 -7.03 8.37
N ILE A 108 -2.73 -6.75 8.62
CA ILE A 108 -3.27 -6.58 9.98
C ILE A 108 -4.47 -7.48 10.30
N GLY A 109 -4.87 -8.38 9.39
CA GLY A 109 -5.97 -9.31 9.62
C GLY A 109 -7.36 -8.66 9.55
N TRP A 110 -7.49 -7.51 8.89
CA TRP A 110 -8.77 -6.81 8.77
C TRP A 110 -9.84 -7.69 8.11
N SER A 111 -11.00 -7.84 8.78
CA SER A 111 -12.13 -8.66 8.32
C SER A 111 -11.76 -10.10 7.94
N LEU A 112 -10.65 -10.64 8.46
CA LEU A 112 -10.21 -12.01 8.16
C LEU A 112 -11.23 -13.04 8.68
N ASP A 113 -11.89 -12.74 9.80
CA ASP A 113 -12.96 -13.52 10.42
C ASP A 113 -14.25 -13.61 9.58
N ARG A 114 -14.38 -12.74 8.57
CA ARG A 114 -15.52 -12.70 7.65
C ARG A 114 -15.29 -13.44 6.34
N LEU A 115 -14.07 -13.92 6.11
CA LEU A 115 -13.71 -14.71 4.94
C LEU A 115 -13.94 -16.20 5.20
N ASP A 116 -14.17 -16.96 4.14
CA ASP A 116 -14.20 -18.42 4.23
C ASP A 116 -12.82 -18.96 4.65
N GLY A 117 -12.79 -19.70 5.75
CA GLY A 117 -11.53 -20.22 6.32
C GLY A 117 -10.78 -21.14 5.37
N GLY A 118 -11.48 -21.96 4.58
CA GLY A 118 -10.87 -22.86 3.60
C GLY A 118 -10.16 -22.09 2.47
N GLN A 119 -10.78 -21.01 1.97
CA GLN A 119 -10.16 -20.12 0.99
C GLN A 119 -8.93 -19.40 1.56
N VAL A 120 -8.99 -18.96 2.83
CA VAL A 120 -7.84 -18.33 3.50
C VAL A 120 -6.68 -19.33 3.62
N GLU A 121 -6.95 -20.56 4.03
CA GLU A 121 -5.95 -21.63 4.15
C GLU A 121 -5.32 -21.95 2.79
N GLU A 122 -6.12 -22.06 1.72
CA GLU A 122 -5.62 -22.30 0.36
C GLU A 122 -4.69 -21.17 -0.11
N ILE A 123 -5.09 -19.91 0.10
CA ILE A 123 -4.30 -18.73 -0.26
C ILE A 123 -2.95 -18.73 0.49
N VAL A 124 -2.96 -18.98 1.80
CA VAL A 124 -1.74 -18.98 2.62
C VAL A 124 -0.85 -20.18 2.31
N ALA A 125 -1.42 -21.33 1.93
CA ALA A 125 -0.66 -22.49 1.48
C ALA A 125 0.04 -22.22 0.12
N ALA A 126 -0.66 -21.62 -0.84
CA ALA A 126 -0.11 -21.27 -2.16
C ALA A 126 0.90 -20.11 -2.08
N HIS A 127 0.70 -19.17 -1.16
CA HIS A 127 1.58 -18.03 -0.94
C HIS A 127 1.97 -17.90 0.54
N PRO A 128 2.96 -18.71 1.00
CA PRO A 128 3.36 -18.76 2.39
C PRO A 128 3.75 -17.41 2.97
N ARG A 129 3.40 -17.20 4.25
CA ARG A 129 3.71 -15.97 4.98
C ARG A 129 5.14 -15.95 5.53
N GLY A 130 5.67 -17.09 5.98
CA GLY A 130 6.96 -17.14 6.68
C GLY A 130 6.98 -16.22 7.91
N GLU A 131 8.12 -15.58 8.18
CA GLU A 131 8.31 -14.57 9.24
C GLU A 131 7.72 -13.20 8.86
N PHE A 132 6.52 -13.20 8.26
CA PHE A 132 5.92 -12.03 7.60
C PHE A 132 5.98 -10.76 8.45
N LYS A 133 5.55 -10.82 9.73
CA LYS A 133 5.46 -9.61 10.57
C LYS A 133 6.81 -8.91 10.75
N LYS A 134 7.87 -9.70 10.95
CA LYS A 134 9.23 -9.20 11.10
C LYS A 134 9.77 -8.68 9.77
N ASP A 135 9.70 -9.50 8.73
CA ASP A 135 10.26 -9.18 7.42
C ASP A 135 9.55 -8.00 6.77
N PHE A 136 8.22 -7.90 6.93
CA PHE A 136 7.41 -6.80 6.40
C PHE A 136 7.80 -5.47 7.03
N LEU A 137 7.86 -5.40 8.37
CA LEU A 137 8.29 -4.17 9.05
C LEU A 137 9.74 -3.80 8.71
N GLN A 138 10.64 -4.78 8.56
CA GLN A 138 12.02 -4.51 8.17
C GLN A 138 12.11 -3.89 6.77
N VAL A 139 11.31 -4.35 5.80
CA VAL A 139 11.27 -3.74 4.46
C VAL A 139 10.84 -2.28 4.54
N PHE A 140 9.84 -1.95 5.36
CA PHE A 140 9.43 -0.55 5.56
C PHE A 140 10.56 0.28 6.17
N VAL A 141 11.25 -0.23 7.19
CA VAL A 141 12.40 0.47 7.79
C VAL A 141 13.49 0.74 6.75
N GLU A 142 13.92 -0.29 6.01
CA GLU A 142 14.97 -0.14 5.01
C GLU A 142 14.57 0.80 3.86
N GLY A 143 13.31 0.75 3.41
CA GLY A 143 12.82 1.58 2.33
C GLY A 143 12.56 3.04 2.69
N LEU A 144 12.58 3.39 3.99
CA LEU A 144 12.13 4.72 4.46
C LEU A 144 13.15 5.44 5.34
N LYS A 145 14.09 4.74 5.99
CA LYS A 145 15.07 5.34 6.92
C LYS A 145 15.91 6.47 6.29
N ASP A 146 16.16 6.40 4.98
CA ASP A 146 16.96 7.38 4.23
C ASP A 146 16.12 8.50 3.58
N ARG A 147 14.79 8.49 3.79
CA ARG A 147 13.84 9.53 3.35
C ARG A 147 12.74 9.80 4.41
N PRO A 148 13.11 10.00 5.69
CA PRO A 148 12.18 9.95 6.81
C PRO A 148 11.09 11.03 6.74
N ASP A 149 11.40 12.20 6.18
CA ASP A 149 10.46 13.33 6.07
C ASP A 149 9.27 13.02 5.13
N THR A 150 9.45 12.09 4.19
CA THR A 150 8.38 11.64 3.29
C THR A 150 7.28 10.86 4.02
N THR A 151 7.54 10.37 5.24
CA THR A 151 6.56 9.59 6.02
C THR A 151 5.48 10.44 6.70
N TYR A 152 5.60 11.77 6.69
CA TYR A 152 4.66 12.67 7.34
C TYR A 152 3.20 12.42 6.90
N GLY A 153 2.32 12.26 7.90
CA GLY A 153 0.88 12.07 7.67
C GLY A 153 0.48 10.65 7.25
N THR A 154 1.41 9.68 7.33
CA THR A 154 1.18 8.27 6.95
C THR A 154 1.38 7.34 8.14
N VAL A 155 0.89 6.11 8.04
CA VAL A 155 1.20 5.05 9.04
C VAL A 155 2.70 4.71 9.09
N ASN A 156 3.45 5.06 8.06
CA ASN A 156 4.87 4.71 7.94
C ASN A 156 5.75 5.45 8.96
N ALA A 157 5.32 6.62 9.42
CA ALA A 157 6.02 7.36 10.46
C ALA A 157 6.04 6.60 11.80
N ASP A 158 5.01 5.78 12.07
CA ASP A 158 4.95 4.92 13.27
C ASP A 158 6.00 3.79 13.20
N VAL A 159 6.20 3.21 12.02
CA VAL A 159 7.23 2.20 11.79
C VAL A 159 8.62 2.78 12.06
N LEU A 160 8.92 3.97 11.53
CA LEU A 160 10.21 4.62 11.80
C LEU A 160 10.38 5.03 13.27
N GLU A 161 9.33 5.56 13.91
CA GLU A 161 9.38 5.94 15.33
C GLU A 161 9.63 4.73 16.24
N HIS A 162 9.15 3.56 15.85
CA HIS A 162 9.42 2.31 16.57
C HIS A 162 10.85 1.79 16.38
N PHE A 163 11.37 1.78 15.14
CA PHE A 163 12.59 1.05 14.81
C PHE A 163 13.85 1.91 14.64
N VAL A 164 13.74 3.22 14.41
CA VAL A 164 14.89 4.11 14.17
C VAL A 164 15.18 4.95 15.42
N PRO A 165 16.26 4.67 16.17
CA PRO A 165 16.59 5.40 17.38
C PRO A 165 16.73 6.90 17.12
N GLY A 166 16.01 7.70 17.91
CA GLY A 166 16.06 9.16 17.83
C GLY A 166 15.21 9.78 16.72
N PHE A 167 14.57 8.98 15.85
CA PHE A 167 13.56 9.51 14.94
C PHE A 167 12.33 9.95 15.73
N ARG A 168 11.86 11.17 15.46
CA ARG A 168 10.62 11.73 15.99
C ARG A 168 9.77 12.16 14.80
N ARG A 169 8.57 11.59 14.69
CA ARG A 169 7.68 11.94 13.58
C ARG A 169 7.29 13.41 13.62
N THR A 170 7.18 14.00 12.43
CA THR A 170 6.75 15.38 12.26
C THR A 170 5.34 15.61 12.81
N SER A 171 5.19 16.62 13.67
CA SER A 171 3.93 16.97 14.33
C SER A 171 3.16 18.05 13.57
N MET A 172 1.90 17.77 13.22
CA MET A 172 1.02 18.78 12.62
C MET A 172 0.78 19.95 13.59
N VAL A 173 0.64 19.68 14.88
CA VAL A 173 0.44 20.72 15.90
C VAL A 173 1.63 21.68 15.92
N GLU A 174 2.87 21.16 15.96
CA GLU A 174 4.08 21.99 15.98
C GLU A 174 4.23 22.80 14.68
N ARG A 175 3.88 22.22 13.53
CA ARG A 175 3.88 22.92 12.24
C ARG A 175 2.88 24.08 12.20
N VAL A 176 1.68 23.90 12.76
CA VAL A 176 0.67 24.96 12.83
C VAL A 176 1.10 26.06 13.79
N THR A 177 1.52 25.71 15.00
CA THR A 177 1.92 26.69 16.02
C THR A 177 3.22 27.42 15.68
N GLY A 178 4.10 26.79 14.88
CA GLY A 178 5.33 27.39 14.38
C GLY A 178 5.21 28.03 13.01
N ALA A 179 4.02 28.06 12.40
CA ALA A 179 3.83 28.68 11.10
C ALA A 179 4.10 30.19 11.17
N PRO A 180 4.73 30.80 10.15
CA PRO A 180 5.14 32.21 10.18
C PRO A 180 3.96 33.20 10.02
N TRP A 181 2.72 32.70 10.09
CA TRP A 181 1.52 33.51 9.98
C TRP A 181 1.20 34.14 11.34
N PRO A 182 0.75 35.42 11.38
CA PRO A 182 0.18 35.98 12.59
C PRO A 182 -1.09 35.22 12.98
N SER A 183 -1.26 34.99 14.28
CA SER A 183 -2.42 34.35 14.89
C SER A 183 -3.59 35.30 15.08
#